data_AF-A0A4W5KXG7-F1
#
_entry.id   AF-A0A4W5KXG7-F1
#
_cell.length_a   1.000
_cell.length_b   1.000
_cell.length_c   1.000
_cell.angle_alpha   90.00
_cell.angle_beta   90.00
_cell.angle_gamma   90.00
#
_symmetry.space_group_name_H-M   'P 1'
#
loop_
_entity.id
_entity.type
_entity.pdbx_description
1 polymer ?
#
loop_
_entity_poly.entity_id
_entity_poly.type
_entity_poly.pdbx_seq_one_letter_code
_entity_poly.pdbx_strand_id
1 'polypeptide(L)'
;MIGKNSKSLVEKRQKELEVYLQTLLVRFPTAAPKVLSCFLHFHQYEVNGITAALAEELFHKGEQLLVAGEVFTLCPLQLYAITQQLKLAKPTCSNGDAKADLGHILDFTCRLKYLKITGTRGEVGTSNIQEDSLTFDLSVFKALLQIEISDCNSAHIMGLPSLKPCLVTLSVHHSAASMMDVLVPEACESPQWVAEGAPTDCPVTTIIPTWKTLTTLDMSHNHIGCIDNSVVGDTLTTLL
;
A
#
# COMPACT_ATOMS: atom_id res chain seq x y z
N MET A 1 -53.15 6.01 10.02
CA MET A 1 -51.87 6.61 9.62
C MET A 1 -51.10 5.60 8.77
N ILE A 2 -51.10 5.78 7.45
CA ILE A 2 -50.35 4.92 6.51
C ILE A 2 -48.87 5.13 6.78
N GLY A 3 -48.20 4.05 7.21
CA GLY A 3 -46.86 4.10 7.79
C GLY A 3 -45.81 4.53 6.77
N LYS A 4 -45.28 5.74 6.94
CA LYS A 4 -44.13 6.28 6.18
C LYS A 4 -42.85 5.42 6.31
N ASN A 5 -42.86 4.41 7.19
CA ASN A 5 -41.74 3.53 7.48
C ASN A 5 -42.07 2.03 7.27
N SER A 6 -43.01 1.69 6.37
CA SER A 6 -43.23 0.26 6.06
C SER A 6 -41.97 -0.33 5.39
N LYS A 7 -41.57 -1.54 5.79
CA LYS A 7 -40.39 -2.24 5.25
C LYS A 7 -40.36 -2.24 3.72
N SER A 8 -41.50 -2.54 3.10
CA SER A 8 -41.67 -2.53 1.64
C SER A 8 -41.42 -1.18 0.96
N LEU A 9 -41.76 -0.07 1.62
CA LEU A 9 -41.54 1.28 1.08
C LEU A 9 -40.06 1.67 1.20
N VAL A 10 -39.41 1.30 2.30
CA VAL A 10 -37.97 1.52 2.50
C VAL A 10 -37.17 0.74 1.46
N GLU A 11 -37.47 -0.55 1.28
CA GLU A 11 -36.81 -1.39 0.27
C GLU A 11 -37.00 -0.85 -1.16
N LYS A 12 -38.22 -0.39 -1.50
CA LYS A 12 -38.49 0.25 -2.79
C LYS A 12 -37.66 1.53 -2.98
N ARG A 13 -37.61 2.40 -1.98
CA ARG A 13 -36.84 3.66 -2.03
C ARG A 13 -35.34 3.43 -2.12
N GLN A 14 -34.83 2.42 -1.41
CA GLN A 14 -33.43 2.02 -1.49
C GLN A 14 -33.07 1.58 -2.91
N LYS A 15 -33.92 0.74 -3.53
CA LYS A 15 -33.72 0.29 -4.92
C LYS A 15 -33.80 1.43 -5.93
N GLU A 16 -34.77 2.34 -5.77
CA GLU A 16 -34.89 3.53 -6.62
C GLU A 16 -33.67 4.45 -6.49
N LEU A 17 -33.15 4.63 -5.27
CA LEU A 17 -31.95 5.42 -5.01
C LEU A 17 -30.72 4.76 -5.63
N GLU A 18 -30.56 3.44 -5.50
CA GLU A 18 -29.45 2.69 -6.10
C GLU A 18 -29.39 2.88 -7.62
N VAL A 19 -30.52 2.70 -8.31
CA VAL A 19 -30.63 2.91 -9.77
C VAL A 19 -30.31 4.35 -10.16
N TYR A 20 -30.77 5.32 -9.37
CA TYR A 20 -30.47 6.73 -9.61
C TYR A 20 -28.98 7.03 -9.47
N LEU A 21 -28.34 6.55 -8.40
CA LEU A 21 -26.90 6.72 -8.17
C LEU A 21 -26.08 6.06 -9.27
N GLN A 22 -26.43 4.83 -9.68
CA GLN A 22 -25.78 4.15 -10.82
C GLN A 22 -25.91 4.97 -12.11
N THR A 23 -27.08 5.56 -12.37
CA THR A 23 -27.31 6.43 -13.53
C THR A 23 -26.39 7.66 -13.49
N LEU A 24 -26.20 8.27 -12.31
CA LEU A 24 -25.28 9.39 -12.15
C LEU A 24 -23.83 8.98 -12.42
N LEU A 25 -23.40 7.80 -11.94
CA LEU A 25 -22.03 7.33 -12.19
C LEU A 25 -21.76 7.09 -13.69
N VAL A 26 -22.73 6.53 -14.41
CA VAL A 26 -22.65 6.38 -15.87
C VAL A 26 -22.64 7.74 -16.58
N ARG A 27 -23.37 8.73 -16.05
CA ARG A 27 -23.42 10.09 -16.61
C ARG A 27 -22.11 10.86 -16.44
N PHE A 28 -21.33 10.52 -15.41
CA PHE A 28 -20.05 11.17 -15.08
C PHE A 28 -18.89 10.17 -15.11
N PRO A 29 -18.51 9.64 -16.30
CA PRO A 29 -17.55 8.54 -16.41
C PRO A 29 -16.12 8.94 -16.07
N THR A 30 -15.80 10.23 -16.08
CA THR A 30 -14.44 10.75 -15.82
C THR A 30 -14.26 11.19 -14.37
N ALA A 31 -15.20 11.98 -13.85
CA ALA A 31 -15.16 12.47 -12.47
C ALA A 31 -16.57 12.79 -11.99
N ALA A 32 -16.97 12.22 -10.85
CA ALA A 32 -18.23 12.53 -10.20
C ALA A 32 -18.23 13.98 -9.66
N PRO A 33 -19.37 14.71 -9.73
CA PRO A 33 -19.51 16.00 -9.06
C PRO A 33 -19.17 15.92 -7.58
N LYS A 34 -18.56 16.97 -7.00
CA LYS A 34 -18.07 16.95 -5.61
C LYS A 34 -19.15 16.56 -4.59
N VAL A 35 -20.38 17.04 -4.76
CA VAL A 35 -21.51 16.67 -3.89
C VAL A 35 -21.79 15.17 -3.93
N LEU A 36 -21.74 14.54 -5.11
CA LEU A 36 -21.95 13.10 -5.27
C LEU A 36 -20.78 12.30 -4.69
N SER A 37 -19.54 12.73 -4.96
CA SER A 37 -18.33 12.13 -4.41
C SER A 37 -18.30 12.17 -2.87
N CYS A 38 -18.67 13.31 -2.28
CA CYS A 38 -18.82 13.45 -0.83
C CYS A 38 -19.93 12.55 -0.29
N PHE A 39 -21.10 12.53 -0.94
CA PHE A 39 -22.23 11.69 -0.53
C PHE A 39 -21.88 10.19 -0.54
N LEU A 40 -21.11 9.74 -1.52
CA LEU A 40 -20.69 8.34 -1.67
C LEU A 40 -19.38 8.00 -0.93
N HIS A 41 -18.80 8.95 -0.19
CA HIS A 41 -17.52 8.79 0.51
C HIS A 41 -16.39 8.25 -0.39
N PHE A 42 -16.26 8.76 -1.63
CA PHE A 42 -15.22 8.31 -2.55
C PHE A 42 -13.80 8.47 -2.01
N HIS A 43 -13.56 9.49 -1.19
CA HIS A 43 -12.28 9.67 -0.48
C HIS A 43 -11.90 8.52 0.47
N GLN A 44 -12.83 7.63 0.82
CA GLN A 44 -12.59 6.49 1.71
C GLN A 44 -12.48 5.16 0.95
N TYR A 45 -13.19 5.01 -0.18
CA TYR A 45 -13.42 3.70 -0.78
C TYR A 45 -13.14 3.62 -2.29
N GLU A 46 -13.07 4.76 -2.99
CA GLU A 46 -12.90 4.79 -4.44
C GLU A 46 -11.49 5.25 -4.79
N VAL A 47 -10.82 4.51 -5.70
CA VAL A 47 -9.40 4.70 -6.01
C VAL A 47 -9.05 6.15 -6.34
N ASN A 48 -9.81 6.80 -7.24
CA ASN A 48 -9.52 8.19 -7.63
C ASN A 48 -9.80 9.16 -6.49
N GLY A 49 -10.87 8.95 -5.73
CA GLY A 49 -11.22 9.75 -4.56
C GLY A 49 -10.16 9.68 -3.47
N ILE A 50 -9.65 8.48 -3.19
CA ILE A 50 -8.58 8.25 -2.20
C ILE A 50 -7.30 8.97 -2.62
N THR A 51 -6.84 8.79 -3.87
CA THR A 51 -5.62 9.46 -4.32
C THR A 51 -5.78 10.96 -4.43
N ALA A 52 -6.95 11.47 -4.83
CA ALA A 52 -7.23 12.91 -4.84
C ALA A 52 -7.20 13.51 -3.43
N ALA A 53 -7.80 12.84 -2.45
CA ALA A 53 -7.79 13.30 -1.06
C ALA A 53 -6.37 13.27 -0.46
N LEU A 54 -5.60 12.21 -0.72
CA LEU A 54 -4.21 12.10 -0.28
C LEU A 54 -3.32 13.16 -0.96
N ALA A 55 -3.47 13.38 -2.26
CA ALA A 55 -2.75 14.44 -2.97
C ALA A 55 -3.06 15.82 -2.39
N GLU A 56 -4.34 16.11 -2.09
CA GLU A 56 -4.74 17.37 -1.47
C GLU A 56 -4.15 17.53 -0.07
N GLU A 57 -4.08 16.46 0.74
CA GLU A 57 -3.41 16.50 2.04
C GLU A 57 -1.91 16.83 1.90
N LEU A 58 -1.22 16.12 1.00
CA LEU A 58 0.22 16.27 0.78
C LEU A 58 0.55 17.61 0.11
N PHE A 59 -0.33 18.17 -0.69
CA PHE A 59 -0.19 19.53 -1.21
C PHE A 59 -0.11 20.56 -0.07
N HIS A 60 -0.93 20.42 0.98
CA HIS A 60 -0.97 21.39 2.07
C HIS A 60 0.10 21.13 3.14
N LYS A 61 0.43 19.85 3.41
CA LYS A 61 1.25 19.45 4.56
C LYS A 61 2.52 18.67 4.22
N GLY A 62 2.69 18.22 2.98
CA GLY A 62 3.75 17.28 2.59
C GLY A 62 5.14 17.79 2.93
N GLU A 63 5.46 19.04 2.57
CA GLU A 63 6.78 19.60 2.88
C GLU A 63 7.03 19.72 4.40
N GLN A 64 6.01 20.13 5.16
CA GLN A 64 6.11 20.22 6.62
C GLN A 64 6.40 18.85 7.24
N LEU A 65 5.68 17.80 6.81
CA LEU A 65 5.86 16.43 7.30
C LEU A 65 7.26 15.89 6.96
N LEU A 66 7.75 16.17 5.74
CA LEU A 66 9.09 15.75 5.29
C LEU A 66 10.21 16.45 6.09
N VAL A 67 10.10 17.76 6.32
CA VAL A 67 11.09 18.53 7.09
C VAL A 67 11.09 18.11 8.56
N ALA A 68 9.91 17.83 9.12
CA ALA A 68 9.79 17.36 10.50
C ALA A 68 10.31 15.93 10.70
N GLY A 69 10.45 15.15 9.61
CA GLY A 69 10.86 13.74 9.68
C GLY A 69 9.82 12.88 10.38
N GLU A 70 8.54 13.23 10.26
CA GLU A 70 7.45 12.50 10.92
C GLU A 70 7.24 11.12 10.29
N VAL A 71 6.81 10.16 11.12
CA VAL A 71 6.34 8.87 10.63
C VAL A 71 5.01 9.11 9.92
N PHE A 72 4.99 8.86 8.61
CA PHE A 72 3.76 8.95 7.83
C PHE A 72 3.07 7.58 7.83
N THR A 73 1.76 7.55 8.02
CA THR A 73 0.97 6.31 8.04
C THR A 73 0.13 6.20 6.79
N LEU A 74 0.17 5.03 6.15
CA LEU A 74 -0.70 4.67 5.03
C LEU A 74 -1.38 3.33 5.32
N CYS A 75 -2.61 3.15 4.86
CA CYS A 75 -3.24 1.82 4.85
C CYS A 75 -3.03 1.12 3.49
N PRO A 76 -3.17 -0.23 3.44
CA PRO A 76 -3.12 -1.00 2.20
C PRO A 76 -4.04 -0.46 1.10
N LEU A 77 -5.26 -0.01 1.43
CA LEU A 77 -6.17 0.56 0.45
C LEU A 77 -5.63 1.85 -0.20
N GLN A 78 -4.95 2.71 0.55
CA GLN A 78 -4.30 3.91 0.00
C GLN A 78 -3.14 3.54 -0.93
N LEU A 79 -2.27 2.60 -0.51
CA LEU A 79 -1.15 2.13 -1.33
C LEU A 79 -1.63 1.41 -2.60
N TYR A 80 -2.70 0.62 -2.48
CA TYR A 80 -3.38 0.00 -3.62
C TYR A 80 -3.88 1.07 -4.59
N ALA A 81 -4.56 2.11 -4.09
CA ALA A 81 -5.08 3.18 -4.93
C ALA A 81 -3.96 3.91 -5.70
N ILE A 82 -2.84 4.22 -5.04
CA ILE A 82 -1.64 4.77 -5.68
C ILE A 82 -1.13 3.81 -6.78
N THR A 83 -0.97 2.53 -6.45
CA THR A 83 -0.51 1.49 -7.38
C THR A 83 -1.41 1.40 -8.62
N GLN A 84 -2.73 1.44 -8.44
CA GLN A 84 -3.68 1.40 -9.57
C GLN A 84 -3.57 2.66 -10.43
N GLN A 85 -3.44 3.85 -9.82
CA GLN A 85 -3.29 5.09 -10.58
C GLN A 85 -2.02 5.08 -11.44
N LEU A 86 -0.90 4.57 -10.92
CA LEU A 86 0.36 4.50 -11.65
C LEU A 86 0.32 3.53 -12.84
N LYS A 87 -0.52 2.50 -12.79
CA LYS A 87 -0.74 1.58 -13.92
C LYS A 87 -1.48 2.21 -15.10
N LEU A 88 -2.27 3.26 -14.86
CA LEU A 88 -3.13 3.85 -15.89
C LEU A 88 -2.36 4.69 -16.93
N ALA A 89 -1.06 4.95 -16.74
CA ALA A 89 -0.21 5.74 -17.63
C ALA A 89 -0.84 7.08 -18.07
N LYS A 90 -1.65 7.69 -17.20
CA LYS A 90 -2.30 8.99 -17.43
C LYS A 90 -1.43 10.13 -16.89
N PRO A 91 -1.54 11.35 -17.45
CA PRO A 91 -0.97 12.53 -16.83
C PRO A 91 -1.45 12.66 -15.38
N THR A 92 -0.54 13.04 -14.47
CA THR A 92 -0.82 13.14 -13.04
C THR A 92 -1.87 14.23 -12.71
N CYS A 93 -2.01 15.21 -13.60
CA CYS A 93 -2.96 16.33 -13.58
C CYS A 93 -4.17 16.13 -14.51
N SER A 94 -4.89 15.01 -14.46
CA SER A 94 -5.97 14.74 -15.44
C SER A 94 -7.24 15.61 -15.28
N ASN A 95 -7.46 16.18 -14.09
CA ASN A 95 -8.74 16.79 -13.73
C ASN A 95 -8.70 18.33 -13.64
N GLY A 96 -7.55 18.95 -13.90
CA GLY A 96 -7.36 20.41 -13.83
C GLY A 96 -7.32 21.00 -12.41
N ASP A 97 -7.46 20.17 -11.37
CA ASP A 97 -7.27 20.56 -9.98
C ASP A 97 -5.82 20.30 -9.55
N ALA A 98 -5.03 21.37 -9.48
CA ALA A 98 -3.62 21.30 -9.11
C ALA A 98 -3.39 20.73 -7.70
N LYS A 99 -4.38 20.78 -6.80
CA LYS A 99 -4.25 20.21 -5.45
C LYS A 99 -4.38 18.69 -5.44
N ALA A 100 -5.12 18.13 -6.40
CA ALA A 100 -5.35 16.69 -6.53
C ALA A 100 -4.34 16.01 -7.47
N ASP A 101 -3.23 16.69 -7.79
CA ASP A 101 -2.19 16.16 -8.68
C ASP A 101 -1.44 14.99 -8.00
N LEU A 102 -1.39 13.85 -8.69
CA LEU A 102 -0.63 12.68 -8.25
C LEU A 102 0.88 12.99 -8.10
N GLY A 103 1.38 14.05 -8.73
CA GLY A 103 2.73 14.56 -8.55
C GLY A 103 3.08 14.87 -7.09
N HIS A 104 2.14 15.38 -6.29
CA HIS A 104 2.38 15.63 -4.85
C HIS A 104 2.61 14.35 -4.07
N ILE A 105 1.88 13.28 -4.41
CA ILE A 105 2.08 11.97 -3.81
C ILE A 105 3.46 11.44 -4.20
N LEU A 106 3.83 11.52 -5.48
CA LEU A 106 5.09 10.96 -5.97
C LEU A 106 6.32 11.69 -5.41
N ASP A 107 6.30 13.02 -5.34
CA ASP A 107 7.38 13.79 -4.70
C ASP A 107 7.52 13.37 -3.23
N PHE A 108 6.40 13.33 -2.52
CA PHE A 108 6.37 12.96 -1.11
C PHE A 108 6.89 11.54 -0.87
N THR A 109 6.38 10.54 -1.58
CA THR A 109 6.81 9.13 -1.41
C THR A 109 8.27 8.93 -1.79
N CYS A 110 8.77 9.65 -2.80
CA CYS A 110 10.19 9.58 -3.17
C CYS A 110 11.12 10.09 -2.06
N ARG A 111 10.67 11.06 -1.26
CA ARG A 111 11.46 11.73 -0.22
C ARG A 111 11.22 11.18 1.19
N LEU A 112 10.10 10.50 1.42
CA LEU A 112 9.68 10.00 2.74
C LEU A 112 10.75 9.09 3.35
N LYS A 113 11.00 9.28 4.66
CA LYS A 113 12.03 8.56 5.42
C LYS A 113 11.47 7.49 6.35
N TYR A 114 10.28 7.72 6.92
CA TYR A 114 9.68 6.88 7.94
C TYR A 114 8.23 6.58 7.55
N LEU A 115 7.94 5.30 7.29
CA LEU A 115 6.62 4.84 6.87
C LEU A 115 6.07 3.82 7.86
N LYS A 116 4.80 3.93 8.19
CA LYS A 116 4.02 2.91 8.86
C LYS A 116 2.88 2.46 7.96
N ILE A 117 2.75 1.16 7.76
CA ILE A 117 1.66 0.53 7.03
C ILE A 117 0.87 -0.30 8.03
N THR A 118 -0.41 0.02 8.18
CA THR A 118 -1.31 -0.71 9.08
C THR A 118 -2.56 -1.08 8.31
N GLY A 119 -2.75 -2.38 8.09
CA GLY A 119 -3.98 -2.92 7.54
C GLY A 119 -5.06 -3.07 8.60
N THR A 120 -6.30 -3.23 8.13
CA THR A 120 -7.44 -3.54 8.98
C THR A 120 -7.79 -5.02 8.90
N ARG A 121 -8.04 -5.64 10.06
CA ARG A 121 -8.61 -6.99 10.12
C ARG A 121 -10.09 -6.93 9.73
N GLY A 122 -10.42 -7.37 8.52
CA GLY A 122 -11.78 -7.42 7.98
C GLY A 122 -12.10 -6.29 7.02
N GLU A 123 -13.38 -5.90 6.97
CA GLU A 123 -13.88 -4.90 6.04
C GLU A 123 -13.44 -3.48 6.40
N VAL A 124 -13.06 -2.69 5.38
CA VAL A 124 -12.78 -1.26 5.58
C VAL A 124 -14.07 -0.51 5.85
N GLY A 125 -14.21 0.04 7.06
CA GLY A 125 -15.34 0.87 7.45
C GLY A 125 -16.67 0.13 7.34
N THR A 126 -17.55 0.57 6.44
CA THR A 126 -18.83 -0.09 6.13
C THR A 126 -18.88 -0.64 4.71
N SER A 127 -17.72 -0.76 4.05
CA SER A 127 -17.62 -1.32 2.70
C SER A 127 -17.46 -2.84 2.76
N ASN A 128 -17.35 -3.48 1.60
CA ASN A 128 -16.97 -4.88 1.47
C ASN A 128 -15.48 -5.05 1.09
N ILE A 129 -14.67 -3.98 1.19
CA ILE A 129 -13.27 -3.99 0.77
C ILE A 129 -12.46 -4.76 1.81
N GLN A 130 -11.70 -5.75 1.33
CA GLN A 130 -10.79 -6.57 2.13
C GLN A 130 -9.35 -6.16 1.83
N GLU A 131 -8.73 -5.42 2.76
CA GLU A 131 -7.35 -4.93 2.57
C GLU A 131 -6.33 -6.07 2.39
N ASP A 132 -6.56 -7.21 3.02
CA ASP A 132 -5.72 -8.42 2.93
C ASP A 132 -5.60 -9.01 1.51
N SER A 133 -6.46 -8.57 0.57
CA SER A 133 -6.46 -9.01 -0.83
C SER A 133 -5.91 -7.97 -1.81
N LEU A 134 -5.58 -6.77 -1.33
CA LEU A 134 -5.18 -5.65 -2.18
C LEU A 134 -3.68 -5.68 -2.44
N THR A 135 -3.28 -5.97 -3.69
CA THR A 135 -1.88 -5.88 -4.10
C THR A 135 -1.43 -4.45 -4.32
N PHE A 136 -0.39 -4.02 -3.60
CA PHE A 136 0.23 -2.71 -3.73
C PHE A 136 1.74 -2.78 -3.87
N ASP A 137 2.36 -1.72 -4.40
CA ASP A 137 3.78 -1.68 -4.73
C ASP A 137 4.53 -0.57 -3.96
N LEU A 138 5.61 -0.94 -3.28
CA LEU A 138 6.46 -0.05 -2.50
C LEU A 138 7.56 0.62 -3.34
N SER A 139 7.67 0.33 -4.63
CA SER A 139 8.72 0.86 -5.51
C SER A 139 8.70 2.38 -5.68
N VAL A 140 7.60 3.05 -5.31
CA VAL A 140 7.52 4.52 -5.32
C VAL A 140 8.37 5.17 -4.23
N PHE A 141 8.74 4.42 -3.19
CA PHE A 141 9.54 4.91 -2.09
C PHE A 141 11.03 4.74 -2.40
N LYS A 142 11.75 5.86 -2.53
CA LYS A 142 13.17 5.84 -2.93
C LYS A 142 14.15 6.16 -1.80
N ALA A 143 13.64 6.69 -0.70
CA ALA A 143 14.45 7.28 0.36
C ALA A 143 14.15 6.72 1.75
N LEU A 144 13.28 5.70 1.87
CA LEU A 144 12.87 5.11 3.15
C LEU A 144 14.07 4.55 3.91
N LEU A 145 14.14 4.93 5.19
CA LEU A 145 15.11 4.43 6.15
C LEU A 145 14.46 3.46 7.14
N GLN A 146 13.19 3.68 7.46
CA GLN A 146 12.42 2.83 8.36
C GLN A 146 11.03 2.55 7.79
N ILE A 147 10.62 1.29 7.91
CA ILE A 147 9.26 0.85 7.62
C ILE A 147 8.74 -0.10 8.70
N GLU A 148 7.51 0.15 9.15
CA GLU A 148 6.72 -0.78 9.97
C GLU A 148 5.54 -1.27 9.13
N ILE A 149 5.36 -2.59 9.05
CA ILE A 149 4.26 -3.23 8.32
C ILE A 149 3.51 -4.11 9.32
N SER A 150 2.23 -3.80 9.54
CA SER A 150 1.38 -4.56 10.46
C SER A 150 0.05 -4.93 9.80
N ASP A 151 -0.43 -6.14 10.11
CA ASP A 151 -1.75 -6.63 9.69
C ASP A 151 -1.97 -6.52 8.16
N CYS A 152 -0.96 -6.91 7.39
CA CYS A 152 -1.00 -6.93 5.92
C CYS A 152 -0.62 -8.33 5.42
N ASN A 153 -1.23 -8.82 4.36
CA ASN A 153 -0.76 -10.07 3.75
C ASN A 153 0.51 -9.83 2.90
N SER A 154 1.67 -10.35 3.33
CA SER A 154 2.96 -10.18 2.64
C SER A 154 2.94 -10.60 1.17
N ALA A 155 2.11 -11.59 0.80
CA ALA A 155 1.97 -12.04 -0.59
C ALA A 155 1.42 -10.96 -1.54
N HIS A 156 0.79 -9.91 -0.99
CA HIS A 156 0.25 -8.78 -1.74
C HIS A 156 1.15 -7.54 -1.71
N ILE A 157 2.31 -7.61 -1.05
CA ILE A 157 3.27 -6.51 -0.95
C ILE A 157 4.35 -6.66 -2.02
N MET A 158 4.25 -5.85 -3.08
CA MET A 158 5.25 -5.80 -4.15
C MET A 158 6.31 -4.74 -3.87
N GLY A 159 7.48 -4.86 -4.49
CA GLY A 159 8.49 -3.80 -4.48
C GLY A 159 9.25 -3.62 -3.17
N LEU A 160 9.01 -4.44 -2.13
CA LEU A 160 9.83 -4.47 -0.91
C LEU A 160 11.35 -4.57 -1.19
N PRO A 161 11.82 -5.37 -2.18
CA PRO A 161 13.23 -5.40 -2.60
C PRO A 161 13.83 -4.05 -2.97
N SER A 162 13.04 -3.14 -3.52
CA SER A 162 13.51 -1.83 -3.97
C SER A 162 14.01 -0.95 -2.83
N LEU A 163 13.67 -1.31 -1.58
CA LEU A 163 14.07 -0.60 -0.37
C LEU A 163 15.45 -1.02 0.16
N LYS A 164 15.98 -2.18 -0.27
CA LYS A 164 17.28 -2.74 0.17
C LYS A 164 18.46 -1.74 0.16
N PRO A 165 18.58 -0.80 -0.80
CA PRO A 165 19.72 0.12 -0.83
C PRO A 165 19.76 1.17 0.29
N CYS A 166 18.63 1.45 0.94
CA CYS A 166 18.50 2.56 1.89
C CYS A 166 17.94 2.13 3.25
N LEU A 167 17.20 1.02 3.33
CA LEU A 167 16.45 0.65 4.52
C LEU A 167 17.37 0.21 5.65
N VAL A 168 17.20 0.83 6.82
CA VAL A 168 17.98 0.60 8.05
C VAL A 168 17.18 -0.19 9.07
N THR A 169 15.87 0.07 9.17
CA THR A 169 14.97 -0.58 10.12
C THR A 169 13.74 -1.14 9.41
N LEU A 170 13.48 -2.43 9.61
CA LEU A 170 12.32 -3.14 9.07
C LEU A 170 11.59 -3.83 10.22
N SER A 171 10.34 -3.46 10.44
CA SER A 171 9.43 -4.12 11.37
C SER A 171 8.26 -4.73 10.60
N VAL A 172 8.01 -6.02 10.80
CA VAL A 172 6.90 -6.75 10.16
C VAL A 172 6.16 -7.54 11.23
N HIS A 173 4.87 -7.29 11.40
CA HIS A 173 4.04 -7.90 12.44
C HIS A 173 2.73 -8.43 11.86
N HIS A 174 2.29 -9.60 12.30
CA HIS A 174 1.03 -10.22 11.83
C HIS A 174 0.87 -10.22 10.29
N SER A 175 1.98 -10.32 9.56
CA SER A 175 1.99 -10.07 8.11
C SER A 175 2.75 -11.12 7.30
N ALA A 176 3.63 -11.90 7.93
CA ALA A 176 4.47 -12.89 7.27
C ALA A 176 4.27 -14.30 7.86
N ALA A 177 4.38 -15.32 7.01
CA ALA A 177 4.34 -16.72 7.41
C ALA A 177 5.76 -17.34 7.52
N SER A 178 6.72 -16.77 6.79
CA SER A 178 8.13 -17.19 6.79
C SER A 178 9.09 -15.98 6.83
N MET A 179 10.36 -16.20 7.16
CA MET A 179 11.39 -15.15 7.04
C MET A 179 11.65 -14.83 5.56
N MET A 180 11.51 -15.83 4.69
CA MET A 180 11.64 -15.70 3.25
C MET A 180 10.67 -14.66 2.65
N ASP A 181 9.42 -14.61 3.13
CA ASP A 181 8.41 -13.64 2.67
C ASP A 181 8.86 -12.18 2.85
N VAL A 182 9.79 -11.93 3.78
CA VAL A 182 10.27 -10.59 4.14
C VAL A 182 11.68 -10.35 3.59
N LEU A 183 12.59 -11.30 3.79
CA LEU A 183 14.01 -11.13 3.48
C LEU A 183 14.33 -11.35 2.00
N VAL A 184 13.61 -12.29 1.36
CA VAL A 184 13.86 -12.71 -0.02
C VAL A 184 12.51 -12.93 -0.76
N PRO A 185 11.61 -11.93 -0.79
CA PRO A 185 10.31 -12.07 -1.44
C PRO A 185 10.44 -12.38 -2.96
N GLU A 186 11.56 -12.00 -3.59
CA GLU A 186 11.84 -12.26 -5.01
C GLU A 186 12.03 -13.75 -5.32
N ALA A 187 12.36 -14.56 -4.31
CA ALA A 187 12.56 -15.99 -4.51
C ALA A 187 11.27 -16.74 -4.88
N CYS A 188 10.10 -16.15 -4.65
CA CYS A 188 8.84 -16.72 -5.12
C CYS A 188 8.77 -16.78 -6.66
N GLU A 189 9.41 -15.83 -7.34
CA GLU A 189 9.44 -15.77 -8.81
C GLU A 189 10.55 -16.65 -9.41
N SER A 190 11.62 -16.91 -8.66
CA SER A 190 12.75 -17.72 -9.11
C SER A 190 13.20 -18.75 -8.04
N PRO A 191 12.86 -20.05 -8.21
CA PRO A 191 13.17 -21.08 -7.23
C PRO A 191 14.67 -21.40 -7.12
N GLN A 192 15.46 -21.06 -8.14
CA GLN A 192 16.92 -21.17 -8.12
C GLN A 192 17.54 -19.79 -7.98
N TRP A 193 17.87 -19.41 -6.75
CA TRP A 193 18.50 -18.15 -6.43
C TRP A 193 19.73 -18.34 -5.54
N VAL A 194 20.64 -17.38 -5.60
CA VAL A 194 21.79 -17.23 -4.71
C VAL A 194 21.87 -15.79 -4.23
N ALA A 195 22.34 -15.60 -3.01
CA ALA A 195 22.57 -14.25 -2.51
C ALA A 195 23.75 -13.59 -3.24
N GLU A 196 23.65 -12.27 -3.44
CA GLU A 196 24.75 -11.46 -3.96
C GLU A 196 26.03 -11.68 -3.14
N GLY A 197 27.11 -12.08 -3.82
CA GLY A 197 28.41 -12.37 -3.21
C GLY A 197 28.62 -13.83 -2.81
N ALA A 198 27.61 -14.71 -2.93
CA ALA A 198 27.77 -16.13 -2.68
C ALA A 198 28.57 -16.82 -3.82
N PRO A 199 29.45 -17.79 -3.52
CA PRO A 199 30.13 -18.58 -4.55
C PRO A 199 29.09 -19.34 -5.39
N THR A 200 29.20 -19.26 -6.71
CA THR A 200 28.22 -19.85 -7.63
C THR A 200 28.92 -20.79 -8.61
N ASP A 201 28.64 -22.10 -8.50
CA ASP A 201 29.11 -23.12 -9.45
C ASP A 201 28.10 -23.38 -10.60
N CYS A 202 26.92 -22.76 -10.53
CA CYS A 202 25.84 -22.92 -11.50
C CYS A 202 25.71 -21.71 -12.46
N PRO A 203 25.60 -21.92 -13.78
CA PRO A 203 25.55 -20.84 -14.77
C PRO A 203 24.16 -20.16 -14.92
N VAL A 204 23.10 -20.71 -14.33
CA VAL A 204 21.73 -20.17 -14.43
C VAL A 204 21.15 -20.07 -13.02
N THR A 205 21.48 -19.00 -12.30
CA THR A 205 20.95 -18.77 -10.95
C THR A 205 20.67 -17.30 -10.77
N THR A 206 19.47 -16.95 -10.31
CA THR A 206 19.10 -15.56 -10.06
C THR A 206 19.92 -15.05 -8.87
N ILE A 207 20.65 -13.95 -9.05
CA ILE A 207 21.37 -13.31 -7.96
C ILE A 207 20.43 -12.33 -7.27
N ILE A 208 20.16 -12.55 -5.98
CA ILE A 208 19.30 -11.67 -5.17
C ILE A 208 20.18 -10.74 -4.32
N PRO A 209 20.00 -9.41 -4.42
CA PRO A 209 20.69 -8.45 -3.57
C PRO A 209 20.46 -8.70 -2.08
N THR A 210 21.51 -8.52 -1.28
CA THR A 210 21.45 -8.65 0.18
C THR A 210 21.08 -7.33 0.87
N TRP A 211 20.61 -7.43 2.11
CA TRP A 211 20.24 -6.27 2.94
C TRP A 211 21.49 -5.60 3.54
N LYS A 212 22.26 -4.85 2.73
CA LYS A 212 23.55 -4.27 3.15
C LYS A 212 23.43 -3.14 4.19
N THR A 213 22.31 -2.43 4.23
CA THR A 213 22.10 -1.28 5.13
C THR A 213 21.23 -1.60 6.34
N LEU A 214 20.58 -2.77 6.35
CA LEU A 214 19.62 -3.13 7.38
C LEU A 214 20.36 -3.50 8.68
N THR A 215 20.15 -2.72 9.74
CA THR A 215 20.76 -2.96 11.05
C THR A 215 19.75 -3.38 12.11
N THR A 216 18.45 -3.24 11.81
CA THR A 216 17.39 -3.61 12.74
C THR A 216 16.26 -4.30 11.99
N LEU A 217 15.95 -5.53 12.40
CA LEU A 217 14.88 -6.35 11.87
C LEU A 217 14.04 -6.84 13.03
N ASP A 218 12.75 -6.51 13.01
CA ASP A 218 11.79 -7.03 13.96
C ASP A 218 10.71 -7.80 13.18
N MET A 219 10.65 -9.11 13.38
CA MET A 219 9.60 -9.98 12.83
C MET A 219 8.78 -10.64 13.94
N SER A 220 8.76 -10.03 15.13
CA SER A 220 7.93 -10.47 16.24
C SER A 220 6.45 -10.42 15.88
N HIS A 221 5.63 -11.19 16.62
CA HIS A 221 4.19 -11.28 16.41
C HIS A 221 3.77 -11.83 15.02
N ASN A 222 4.70 -12.44 14.28
CA ASN A 222 4.37 -13.36 13.19
C ASN A 222 4.32 -14.80 13.71
N HIS A 223 3.74 -15.70 12.93
CA HIS A 223 3.70 -17.14 13.21
C HIS A 223 4.84 -17.90 12.53
N ILE A 224 6.05 -17.30 12.51
CA ILE A 224 7.24 -17.90 11.89
C ILE A 224 7.76 -19.04 12.78
N GLY A 225 7.65 -20.27 12.28
CA GLY A 225 7.96 -21.48 13.05
C GLY A 225 9.43 -21.92 13.03
N CYS A 226 10.23 -21.43 12.08
CA CYS A 226 11.64 -21.78 11.95
C CYS A 226 12.43 -20.71 11.21
N ILE A 227 13.76 -20.76 11.35
CA ILE A 227 14.71 -19.99 10.55
C ILE A 227 14.96 -20.77 9.25
N ASP A 228 14.68 -20.14 8.12
CA ASP A 228 14.86 -20.73 6.79
C ASP A 228 16.13 -20.22 6.08
N ASN A 229 16.39 -20.69 4.86
CA ASN A 229 17.60 -20.39 4.10
C ASN A 229 17.68 -18.94 3.57
N SER A 230 16.65 -18.12 3.76
CA SER A 230 16.69 -16.69 3.42
C SER A 230 17.71 -15.92 4.26
N VAL A 231 18.14 -16.51 5.37
CA VAL A 231 19.06 -15.90 6.30
C VAL A 231 20.50 -16.28 5.97
N VAL A 232 21.18 -15.39 5.23
CA VAL A 232 22.58 -15.57 4.83
C VAL A 232 23.50 -14.89 5.84
N GLY A 233 24.65 -15.51 6.14
CA GLY A 233 25.48 -15.25 7.32
C GLY A 233 25.96 -13.82 7.61
N ASP A 234 25.94 -12.92 6.63
CA ASP A 234 26.28 -11.50 6.86
C ASP A 234 25.08 -10.66 7.36
N THR A 235 23.85 -11.13 7.12
CA THR A 235 22.63 -10.41 7.51
C THR A 235 22.37 -10.54 9.03
N LEU A 236 22.82 -11.61 9.68
CA LEU A 236 22.49 -11.93 11.08
C LEU A 236 23.47 -11.42 12.13
N THR A 237 24.72 -11.11 11.79
CA THR A 237 25.75 -10.77 12.79
C THR A 237 25.46 -9.45 13.53
N THR A 238 24.45 -8.70 13.07
CA THR A 238 24.02 -7.42 13.67
C THR A 238 22.60 -7.50 14.29
N LEU A 239 21.92 -8.65 14.22
CA LEU A 239 20.48 -8.78 14.49
C LEU A 239 20.11 -9.78 15.62
N LEU A 240 21.10 -10.28 16.36
CA LEU A 240 20.95 -10.99 17.64
C LEU A 240 21.74 -10.25 18.72
#